data_AF-A0A8W8LB94-F1
#
_entry.id   AF-A0A8W8LB94-F1
#
_cell.length_a   1.000
_cell.length_b   1.000
_cell.length_c   1.000
_cell.angle_alpha   90.00
_cell.angle_beta   90.00
_cell.angle_gamma   90.00
#
_symmetry.space_group_name_H-M   'P 1'
#
loop_
_entity.id
_entity.type
_entity.pdbx_description
1 polymer ?
#
loop_
_entity_poly.entity_id
_entity_poly.type
_entity_poly.pdbx_seq_one_letter_code
_entity_poly.pdbx_strand_id
1 'polypeptide(L)'
;ESYATPVMLVCGTEGLKNRRQLLEVLLKNGADVNALSDRVSYTHPYLPPLTEYLKLNEEEADFEIVSLLLGYGAKVSFRGTRGMMHVRDPHGILSLVKKFSTKDDIFRLMVDAAFYFDVDAIKNHDLLAPEVKEHLVTFGNRPRDLKHLIRVSIQTFLGTCLPSKVQRLPLPPLLKSYLLFHL
;
A
#
# COMPACT_ATOMS: atom_id res chain seq x y z
N GLU A 1 -7.54 -23.07 8.48
CA GLU A 1 -7.64 -21.77 9.16
C GLU A 1 -6.38 -20.97 8.83
N SER A 2 -6.50 -19.83 8.14
CA SER A 2 -5.34 -18.99 7.81
C SER A 2 -5.44 -17.69 8.61
N TYR A 3 -4.78 -17.64 9.76
CA TYR A 3 -4.88 -16.51 10.71
C TYR A 3 -4.11 -15.29 10.18
N ALA A 4 -2.83 -15.47 9.83
CA ALA A 4 -1.98 -14.44 9.23
C ALA A 4 -0.93 -15.14 8.35
N THR A 5 -0.63 -14.56 7.19
CA THR A 5 0.46 -15.05 6.35
C THR A 5 1.82 -14.56 6.89
N PRO A 6 2.94 -15.22 6.54
CA PRO A 6 4.26 -14.76 6.94
C PRO A 6 4.56 -13.30 6.55
N VAL A 7 4.10 -12.86 5.36
CA VAL A 7 4.29 -11.46 4.91
C VAL A 7 3.48 -10.47 5.75
N MET A 8 2.27 -10.84 6.17
CA MET A 8 1.48 -10.02 7.10
C MET A 8 2.15 -9.92 8.47
N LEU A 9 2.73 -11.02 8.98
CA LEU A 9 3.46 -11.03 10.26
C LEU A 9 4.71 -10.14 10.20
N VAL A 10 5.51 -10.23 9.13
CA VAL A 10 6.71 -9.40 8.95
C VAL A 10 6.38 -7.91 8.92
N CYS A 11 5.27 -7.55 8.26
CA CYS A 11 4.79 -6.18 8.20
C CYS A 11 4.11 -5.69 9.50
N GLY A 12 3.45 -6.57 10.25
CA GLY A 12 2.70 -6.20 11.46
C GLY A 12 3.46 -6.33 12.79
N THR A 13 4.70 -6.82 12.78
CA THR A 13 5.51 -6.99 14.00
C THR A 13 6.39 -5.79 14.23
N GLU A 14 6.16 -5.03 15.31
CA GLU A 14 7.00 -3.88 15.73
C GLU A 14 8.45 -4.29 16.03
N GLY A 15 9.40 -3.40 15.74
CA GLY A 15 10.82 -3.58 16.06
C GLY A 15 11.53 -4.74 15.34
N LEU A 16 10.91 -5.33 14.30
CA LEU A 16 11.45 -6.48 13.60
C LEU A 16 12.74 -6.12 12.84
N LYS A 17 13.86 -6.72 13.27
CA LYS A 17 15.15 -6.61 12.58
C LYS A 17 15.12 -7.33 11.24
N ASN A 18 15.88 -6.83 10.26
CA ASN A 18 16.00 -7.41 8.91
C ASN A 18 14.67 -7.52 8.13
N ARG A 19 13.70 -6.65 8.42
CA ARG A 19 12.37 -6.64 7.78
C ARG A 19 12.48 -6.63 6.26
N ARG A 20 13.36 -5.79 5.69
CA ARG A 20 13.58 -5.71 4.23
C ARG A 20 13.97 -7.05 3.64
N GLN A 21 15.00 -7.70 4.20
CA GLN A 21 15.51 -8.97 3.70
C GLN A 21 14.45 -10.08 3.80
N LEU A 22 13.69 -10.12 4.89
CA LEU A 22 12.59 -11.07 5.06
C LEU A 22 11.50 -10.84 4.01
N LEU A 23 11.08 -9.59 3.79
CA LEU A 23 10.11 -9.26 2.74
C LEU A 23 10.61 -9.64 1.35
N GLU A 24 11.87 -9.33 1.02
CA GLU A 24 12.45 -9.70 -0.26
C GLU A 24 12.41 -11.22 -0.48
N VAL A 25 12.78 -12.02 0.53
CA VAL A 25 12.74 -13.48 0.44
C VAL A 25 11.31 -13.98 0.25
N LEU A 26 10.36 -13.52 1.07
CA LEU A 26 8.96 -13.96 1.00
C LEU A 26 8.31 -13.60 -0.33
N LEU A 27 8.48 -12.35 -0.78
CA LEU A 27 7.86 -11.84 -2.01
C LEU A 27 8.49 -12.47 -3.27
N LYS A 28 9.81 -12.72 -3.29
CA LYS A 28 10.47 -13.48 -4.37
C LYS A 28 9.96 -14.91 -4.47
N ASN A 29 9.56 -15.51 -3.34
CA ASN A 29 9.00 -16.86 -3.26
C ASN A 29 7.46 -16.89 -3.40
N GLY A 30 6.84 -15.81 -3.86
CA GLY A 30 5.42 -15.81 -4.22
C GLY A 30 4.45 -15.51 -3.09
N ALA A 31 4.91 -14.95 -1.97
CA ALA A 31 4.01 -14.38 -0.98
C ALA A 31 3.13 -13.29 -1.62
N ASP A 32 1.83 -13.31 -1.30
CA ASP A 32 0.89 -12.31 -1.78
C ASP A 32 0.97 -11.03 -0.94
N VAL A 33 1.39 -9.94 -1.60
CA VAL A 33 1.55 -8.63 -0.97
C VAL A 33 0.23 -7.96 -0.61
N ASN A 34 -0.90 -8.48 -1.10
CA ASN A 34 -2.26 -8.04 -0.77
C ASN A 34 -3.03 -9.10 0.04
N ALA A 35 -2.35 -10.10 0.62
CA ALA A 35 -2.97 -11.11 1.46
C ALA A 35 -3.73 -10.47 2.62
N LEU A 36 -4.94 -10.93 2.89
CA LEU A 36 -5.76 -10.48 4.01
C LEU A 36 -6.41 -11.69 4.69
N SER A 37 -6.75 -11.56 5.96
CA SER A 37 -7.47 -12.60 6.69
C SER A 37 -8.97 -12.40 6.53
N ASP A 38 -9.70 -13.51 6.43
CA ASP A 38 -11.17 -13.50 6.42
C ASP A 38 -11.76 -13.09 7.78
N ARG A 39 -10.94 -13.04 8.84
CA ARG A 39 -11.36 -12.70 10.21
C ARG A 39 -10.57 -11.54 10.77
N VAL A 40 -11.28 -10.62 11.41
CA VAL A 40 -10.66 -9.55 12.20
C VAL A 40 -10.00 -10.18 13.42
N SER A 41 -8.77 -9.77 13.71
CA SER A 41 -8.00 -10.21 14.87
C SER A 41 -7.42 -9.02 15.62
N TYR A 42 -7.40 -9.14 16.95
CA TYR A 42 -6.71 -8.17 17.82
C TYR A 42 -5.30 -8.62 18.20
N THR A 43 -4.98 -9.90 17.96
CA THR A 43 -3.73 -10.54 18.40
C THR A 43 -2.79 -10.82 17.24
N HIS A 44 -3.29 -10.81 16.01
CA HIS A 44 -2.52 -11.09 14.80
C HIS A 44 -2.89 -10.11 13.69
N PRO A 45 -1.95 -9.81 12.77
CA PRO A 45 -2.25 -9.02 11.58
C PRO A 45 -3.33 -9.68 10.74
N TYR A 46 -4.27 -8.88 10.22
CA TYR A 46 -5.39 -9.37 9.40
C TYR A 46 -5.63 -8.50 8.15
N LEU A 47 -5.05 -7.31 8.11
CA LEU A 47 -5.07 -6.42 6.95
C LEU A 47 -3.93 -6.76 5.97
N PRO A 48 -3.99 -6.24 4.73
CA PRO A 48 -2.90 -6.32 3.77
C PRO A 48 -1.55 -5.86 4.36
N PRO A 49 -0.44 -6.52 4.00
CA PRO A 49 0.91 -6.21 4.47
C PRO A 49 1.24 -4.72 4.52
N LEU A 50 0.95 -3.97 3.44
CA LEU A 50 1.21 -2.52 3.43
C LEU A 50 0.38 -1.76 4.48
N THR A 51 -0.90 -2.06 4.62
CA THR A 51 -1.77 -1.44 5.62
C THR A 51 -1.32 -1.79 7.04
N GLU A 52 -0.92 -3.04 7.30
CA GLU A 52 -0.37 -3.46 8.60
C GLU A 52 0.96 -2.75 8.91
N TYR A 53 1.83 -2.63 7.92
CA TYR A 53 3.10 -1.92 8.06
C TYR A 53 2.90 -0.44 8.40
N LEU A 54 1.96 0.24 7.74
CA LEU A 54 1.65 1.64 8.00
C LEU A 54 0.92 1.87 9.35
N LYS A 55 0.41 0.81 9.99
CA LYS A 55 -0.17 0.90 11.34
C LYS A 55 0.88 0.97 12.44
N LEU A 56 2.11 0.53 12.18
CA LEU A 56 3.22 0.61 13.13
C LEU A 56 3.53 2.07 13.54
N ASN A 57 4.50 2.23 14.43
CA ASN A 57 4.98 3.55 14.83
C ASN A 57 5.59 4.30 13.64
N GLU A 58 5.40 5.62 13.61
CA GLU A 58 5.87 6.49 12.53
C GLU A 58 7.38 6.33 12.29
N GLU A 59 8.17 6.19 13.36
CA GLU A 59 9.62 5.99 13.29
C GLU A 59 10.02 4.73 12.51
N GLU A 60 9.18 3.70 12.47
CA GLU A 60 9.45 2.45 11.75
C GLU A 60 9.18 2.52 10.24
N ALA A 61 8.52 3.57 9.77
CA ALA A 61 8.17 3.72 8.37
C ALA A 61 9.40 4.08 7.54
N ASP A 62 9.77 3.16 6.67
CA ASP A 62 10.92 3.23 5.78
C ASP A 62 10.42 3.28 4.33
N PHE A 63 10.88 4.30 3.60
CA PHE A 63 10.57 4.51 2.19
C PHE A 63 10.88 3.26 1.36
N GLU A 64 12.00 2.59 1.63
CA GLU A 64 12.44 1.41 0.87
C GLU A 64 11.48 0.23 1.05
N ILE A 65 10.89 0.08 2.24
CA ILE A 65 9.90 -0.97 2.52
C ILE A 65 8.58 -0.65 1.79
N VAL A 66 8.12 0.60 1.85
CA VAL A 66 6.89 1.02 1.16
C VAL A 66 7.06 0.86 -0.36
N SER A 67 8.17 1.34 -0.91
CA SER A 67 8.51 1.19 -2.32
C SER A 67 8.60 -0.28 -2.75
N LEU A 68 9.25 -1.13 -1.94
CA LEU A 68 9.30 -2.58 -2.18
C LEU A 68 7.89 -3.19 -2.26
N LEU A 69 7.03 -2.93 -1.28
CA LEU A 69 5.68 -3.47 -1.26
C LEU A 69 4.85 -3.00 -2.49
N LEU A 70 4.93 -1.72 -2.83
CA LEU A 70 4.28 -1.15 -4.01
C LEU A 70 4.83 -1.71 -5.32
N GLY A 71 6.13 -1.94 -5.40
CA GLY A 71 6.80 -2.59 -6.53
C GLY A 71 6.41 -4.06 -6.72
N TYR A 72 5.92 -4.72 -5.67
CA TYR A 72 5.27 -6.03 -5.76
C TYR A 72 3.76 -5.95 -5.99
N GLY A 73 3.19 -4.74 -6.13
CA GLY A 73 1.77 -4.53 -6.44
C GLY A 73 0.88 -4.34 -5.21
N ALA A 74 1.43 -3.89 -4.08
CA ALA A 74 0.61 -3.52 -2.93
C ALA A 74 -0.39 -2.42 -3.31
N LYS A 75 -1.64 -2.62 -2.92
CA LYS A 75 -2.74 -1.70 -3.23
C LYS A 75 -2.88 -0.65 -2.13
N VAL A 76 -3.16 0.59 -2.56
CA VAL A 76 -3.40 1.73 -1.68
C VAL A 76 -4.70 2.42 -2.06
N SER A 77 -5.56 2.66 -1.08
CA SER A 77 -6.73 3.52 -1.25
C SER A 77 -6.82 4.57 -0.15
N PHE A 78 -7.21 5.78 -0.52
CA PHE A 78 -7.52 6.85 0.43
C PHE A 78 -9.00 6.76 0.81
N ARG A 79 -9.33 5.65 1.46
CA ARG A 79 -10.62 5.39 2.10
C ARG A 79 -10.38 5.01 3.55
N GLY A 80 -11.36 5.23 4.42
CA GLY A 80 -11.29 4.72 5.78
C GLY A 80 -11.22 3.19 5.79
N THR A 81 -10.23 2.62 6.50
CA THR A 81 -10.01 1.17 6.59
C THR A 81 -11.19 0.45 7.26
N ARG A 82 -11.79 1.10 8.26
CA ARG A 82 -12.83 0.53 9.12
C ARG A 82 -14.15 1.28 8.94
N GLY A 83 -15.26 0.53 8.86
CA GLY A 83 -16.59 1.01 9.22
C GLY A 83 -16.90 0.67 10.68
N MET A 84 -18.13 0.93 11.14
CA MET A 84 -18.52 0.69 12.55
C MET A 84 -18.45 -0.80 12.97
N MET A 85 -18.72 -1.76 12.07
CA MET A 85 -18.78 -3.20 12.41
C MET A 85 -17.94 -4.11 11.51
N HIS A 86 -17.41 -3.64 10.38
CA HIS A 86 -16.66 -4.44 9.41
C HIS A 86 -15.52 -3.63 8.76
N VAL A 87 -14.54 -4.34 8.18
CA VAL A 87 -13.52 -3.72 7.30
C VAL A 87 -14.23 -3.19 6.06
N ARG A 88 -14.23 -1.86 5.86
CA ARG A 88 -14.87 -1.22 4.69
C ARG A 88 -13.98 -1.31 3.46
N ASP A 89 -12.69 -1.13 3.67
CA ASP A 89 -11.66 -1.28 2.64
C ASP A 89 -10.36 -1.75 3.30
N PRO A 90 -9.92 -2.99 3.07
CA PRO A 90 -8.68 -3.51 3.68
C PRO A 90 -7.43 -2.75 3.23
N HIS A 91 -7.46 -2.10 2.05
CA HIS A 91 -6.35 -1.30 1.51
C HIS A 91 -6.47 0.18 1.88
N GLY A 92 -7.50 0.55 2.65
CA GLY A 92 -7.77 1.90 3.10
C GLY A 92 -6.69 2.38 4.06
N ILE A 93 -6.05 3.51 3.76
CA ILE A 93 -5.01 4.12 4.60
C ILE A 93 -5.40 5.51 5.12
N LEU A 94 -6.62 6.01 4.83
CA LEU A 94 -6.99 7.40 5.08
C LEU A 94 -6.78 7.83 6.55
N SER A 95 -7.15 6.96 7.50
CA SER A 95 -6.96 7.22 8.94
C SER A 95 -5.49 7.19 9.39
N LEU A 96 -4.61 6.61 8.59
CA LEU A 96 -3.17 6.48 8.87
C LEU A 96 -2.36 7.64 8.28
N VAL A 97 -2.90 8.37 7.30
CA VAL A 97 -2.21 9.47 6.59
C VAL A 97 -1.63 10.53 7.53
N LYS A 98 -2.32 10.84 8.63
CA LYS A 98 -1.85 11.81 9.63
C LYS A 98 -0.46 11.44 10.19
N LYS A 99 -0.17 10.15 10.35
CA LYS A 99 1.14 9.66 10.83
C LYS A 99 2.28 9.97 9.86
N PHE A 100 1.97 10.24 8.60
CA PHE A 100 2.98 10.44 7.54
C PHE A 100 3.04 11.89 7.05
N SER A 101 2.42 12.82 7.78
CA SER A 101 2.42 14.25 7.40
C SER A 101 3.83 14.88 7.47
N THR A 102 4.74 14.28 8.24
CA THR A 102 6.16 14.65 8.38
C THR A 102 7.07 13.93 7.36
N LYS A 103 6.62 12.81 6.79
CA LYS A 103 7.34 11.96 5.81
C LYS A 103 6.75 12.14 4.42
N ASP A 104 7.03 13.31 3.85
CA ASP A 104 6.47 13.77 2.59
C ASP A 104 6.80 12.86 1.39
N ASP A 105 7.95 12.19 1.41
CA ASP A 105 8.36 11.20 0.41
C ASP A 105 7.47 9.95 0.39
N ILE A 106 7.21 9.36 1.56
CA ILE A 106 6.30 8.21 1.70
C ILE A 106 4.86 8.63 1.36
N PHE A 107 4.44 9.80 1.81
CA PHE A 107 3.11 10.34 1.51
C PHE A 107 2.89 10.49 -0.01
N ARG A 108 3.82 11.16 -0.72
CA ARG A 108 3.77 11.32 -2.17
C ARG A 108 3.76 9.97 -2.89
N LEU A 109 4.60 9.04 -2.46
CA LEU A 109 4.64 7.69 -3.02
C LEU A 109 3.28 6.98 -2.89
N MET A 110 2.61 7.10 -1.74
CA MET A 110 1.26 6.54 -1.53
C MET A 110 0.21 7.22 -2.41
N VAL A 111 0.26 8.55 -2.56
CA VAL A 111 -0.65 9.33 -3.42
C VAL A 111 -0.50 8.93 -4.89
N ASP A 112 0.73 8.74 -5.35
CA ASP A 112 1.05 8.31 -6.71
C ASP A 112 0.65 6.85 -6.97
N ALA A 113 0.74 5.99 -5.94
CA ALA A 113 0.36 4.59 -6.02
C ALA A 113 -1.15 4.34 -5.90
N ALA A 114 -1.89 5.25 -5.26
CA ALA A 114 -3.29 5.02 -4.89
C ALA A 114 -4.18 4.69 -6.09
N PHE A 115 -4.97 3.64 -6.01
CA PHE A 115 -5.94 3.31 -7.06
C PHE A 115 -7.30 3.97 -6.84
N TYR A 116 -7.59 4.48 -5.64
CA TYR A 116 -8.89 5.03 -5.27
C TYR A 116 -8.79 6.14 -4.21
N PHE A 117 -9.65 7.17 -4.31
CA PHE A 117 -9.87 8.21 -3.30
C PHE A 117 -11.35 8.33 -2.98
N ASP A 118 -11.71 8.26 -1.70
CA ASP A 118 -13.06 8.57 -1.21
C ASP A 118 -13.11 10.07 -0.88
N VAL A 119 -13.41 10.91 -1.88
CA VAL A 119 -13.36 12.38 -1.76
C VAL A 119 -14.24 12.89 -0.63
N ASP A 120 -15.42 12.30 -0.43
CA ASP A 120 -16.33 12.69 0.64
C ASP A 120 -15.78 12.31 2.02
N ALA A 121 -15.22 11.11 2.16
CA ALA A 121 -14.56 10.71 3.41
C ALA A 121 -13.33 11.59 3.70
N ILE A 122 -12.55 11.97 2.68
CA ILE A 122 -11.40 12.87 2.83
C ILE A 122 -11.86 14.24 3.31
N LYS A 123 -12.89 14.83 2.69
CA LYS A 123 -13.45 16.14 3.08
C LYS A 123 -13.93 16.15 4.53
N ASN A 124 -14.57 15.08 4.97
CA ASN A 124 -15.13 14.94 6.31
C ASN A 124 -14.14 14.40 7.35
N HIS A 125 -12.86 14.22 7.01
CA HIS A 125 -11.87 13.72 7.95
C HIS A 125 -11.33 14.85 8.83
N ASP A 126 -11.74 14.90 10.09
CA ASP A 126 -11.43 16.00 11.02
C ASP A 126 -9.95 16.08 11.41
N LEU A 127 -9.25 14.94 11.38
CA LEU A 127 -7.86 14.85 11.86
C LEU A 127 -6.80 15.19 10.79
N LEU A 128 -7.20 15.47 9.54
CA LEU A 128 -6.27 15.81 8.47
C LEU A 128 -6.02 17.33 8.42
N ALA A 129 -4.75 17.71 8.23
CA ALA A 129 -4.39 19.10 7.98
C ALA A 129 -5.12 19.63 6.72
N PRO A 130 -5.55 20.91 6.70
CA PRO A 130 -6.26 21.49 5.56
C PRO A 130 -5.51 21.35 4.23
N GLU A 131 -4.19 21.57 4.24
CA GLU A 131 -3.32 21.48 3.07
C GLU A 131 -3.30 20.06 2.46
N VAL A 132 -3.15 19.05 3.32
CA VAL A 132 -3.17 17.62 2.92
C VAL A 132 -4.55 17.25 2.37
N LYS A 133 -5.61 17.74 3.01
CA LYS A 133 -7.00 17.50 2.57
C LYS A 133 -7.23 18.10 1.19
N GLU A 134 -6.83 19.35 0.96
CA GLU A 134 -6.93 20.02 -0.34
C GLU A 134 -6.14 19.29 -1.43
N HIS A 135 -4.92 18.86 -1.11
CA HIS A 135 -4.10 18.08 -2.03
C HIS A 135 -4.77 16.76 -2.46
N LEU A 136 -5.25 15.97 -1.49
CA LEU A 136 -5.93 14.71 -1.75
C LEU A 136 -7.26 14.88 -2.50
N VAL A 137 -8.04 15.92 -2.18
CA VAL A 137 -9.30 16.25 -2.88
C VAL A 137 -9.02 16.66 -4.32
N THR A 138 -8.01 17.49 -4.55
CA THR A 138 -7.59 17.88 -5.90
C THR A 138 -7.16 16.67 -6.71
N PHE A 139 -6.40 15.76 -6.08
CA PHE A 139 -5.96 14.51 -6.71
C PHE A 139 -7.08 13.50 -6.95
N GLY A 140 -8.11 13.49 -6.10
CA GLY A 140 -9.26 12.58 -6.20
C GLY A 140 -10.35 13.05 -7.18
N ASN A 141 -10.49 14.36 -7.40
CA ASN A 141 -11.48 14.92 -8.33
C ASN A 141 -11.07 14.85 -9.81
N ARG A 142 -9.78 14.63 -10.08
CA ARG A 142 -9.27 14.49 -11.45
C ARG A 142 -9.38 13.03 -11.91
N PRO A 143 -9.78 12.77 -13.17
CA PRO A 143 -9.71 11.43 -13.72
C PRO A 143 -8.26 10.92 -13.66
N ARG A 144 -8.08 9.63 -13.39
CA ARG A 144 -6.75 9.02 -13.37
C ARG A 144 -6.19 8.91 -14.79
N ASP A 145 -4.92 9.23 -14.95
CA ASP A 145 -4.22 9.04 -16.21
C ASP A 145 -4.31 7.58 -16.67
N LEU A 146 -4.51 7.38 -17.98
CA LEU A 146 -4.54 6.04 -18.57
C LEU A 146 -3.27 5.24 -18.23
N LYS A 147 -2.11 5.91 -18.18
CA LYS A 147 -0.83 5.32 -17.76
C LYS A 147 -0.91 4.69 -16.37
N HIS A 148 -1.55 5.37 -15.41
CA HIS A 148 -1.74 4.88 -14.05
C HIS A 148 -2.72 3.69 -14.01
N LEU A 149 -3.86 3.81 -14.71
CA LEU A 149 -4.85 2.73 -14.79
C LEU A 149 -4.25 1.44 -15.39
N ILE A 150 -3.42 1.59 -16.44
CA ILE A 150 -2.70 0.47 -17.05
C ILE A 150 -1.72 -0.15 -16.05
N ARG A 151 -0.95 0.65 -15.29
CA ARG A 151 -0.07 0.10 -14.25
C ARG A 151 -0.84 -0.75 -13.25
N VAL A 152 -1.92 -0.22 -12.67
CA VAL A 152 -2.73 -0.94 -11.68
C VAL A 152 -3.33 -2.22 -12.27
N SER A 153 -3.79 -2.16 -13.52
CA SER A 153 -4.33 -3.31 -14.25
C SER A 153 -3.27 -4.40 -14.47
N ILE A 154 -2.09 -4.03 -14.97
CA ILE A 154 -0.96 -4.96 -15.17
C ILE A 154 -0.53 -5.56 -13.83
N GLN A 155 -0.40 -4.76 -12.77
CA GLN A 155 0.01 -5.26 -11.47
C GLN A 155 -1.01 -6.27 -10.91
N THR A 156 -2.30 -5.98 -11.07
CA THR A 156 -3.38 -6.89 -10.65
C THR A 156 -3.38 -8.18 -11.47
N PHE A 157 -3.16 -8.10 -12.78
CA PHE A 157 -3.14 -9.26 -13.67
C PHE A 157 -1.94 -10.18 -13.43
N LEU A 158 -0.75 -9.61 -13.20
CA LEU A 158 0.46 -10.39 -12.95
C LEU A 158 0.48 -11.03 -11.56
N GLY A 159 -0.13 -10.39 -10.54
CA GLY A 159 -0.21 -10.90 -9.18
C GLY A 159 1.17 -11.09 -8.55
N THR A 160 1.40 -12.25 -7.92
CA THR A 160 2.63 -12.56 -7.17
C THR A 160 3.88 -12.66 -8.04
N CYS A 161 5.07 -12.53 -7.43
CA CYS A 161 6.38 -12.52 -8.14
C CYS A 161 6.46 -11.45 -9.24
N LEU A 162 5.82 -10.30 -9.02
CA LEU A 162 5.62 -9.25 -10.01
C LEU A 162 6.92 -8.76 -10.65
N PRO A 163 8.01 -8.44 -9.91
CA PRO A 163 9.26 -8.01 -10.52
C PRO A 163 9.81 -9.01 -11.53
N SER A 164 9.83 -10.31 -11.19
CA SER A 164 10.31 -11.36 -12.09
C SER A 164 9.46 -11.49 -13.35
N LYS A 165 8.13 -11.31 -13.24
CA LYS A 165 7.20 -11.33 -14.38
C LYS A 165 7.35 -10.10 -15.26
N VAL A 166 7.47 -8.90 -14.68
CA VAL A 166 7.66 -7.64 -15.41
C VAL A 166 8.96 -7.64 -16.22
N GLN A 167 10.03 -8.24 -15.70
CA GLN A 167 11.28 -8.33 -16.46
C GLN A 167 11.15 -9.12 -17.77
N ARG A 168 10.23 -10.08 -17.84
CA ARG A 168 9.96 -10.90 -19.04
C ARG A 168 9.07 -10.21 -20.08
N LEU A 169 8.42 -9.09 -19.72
CA LEU A 169 7.57 -8.37 -20.65
C LEU A 169 8.41 -7.67 -21.73
N PRO A 170 7.92 -7.60 -22.99
CA PRO A 170 8.58 -6.88 -24.08
C PRO A 170 8.32 -5.36 -23.96
N LEU A 171 8.65 -4.78 -22.81
CA LEU A 171 8.49 -3.36 -22.51
C LEU A 171 9.85 -2.66 -22.39
N PRO A 172 9.95 -1.37 -22.77
CA PRO A 172 11.12 -0.55 -22.50
C PRO A 172 11.50 -0.52 -21.01
N PRO A 173 12.80 -0.40 -20.66
CA PRO A 173 13.26 -0.37 -19.27
C PRO A 173 12.55 0.69 -18.42
N LEU A 174 12.30 1.88 -18.98
CA LEU A 174 11.60 2.97 -18.28
C LEU A 174 10.18 2.58 -17.84
N LEU A 175 9.45 1.83 -18.68
CA LEU A 175 8.12 1.35 -18.31
C LEU A 175 8.19 0.23 -17.27
N LYS A 176 9.21 -0.63 -17.33
CA LYS A 176 9.45 -1.63 -16.28
C LYS A 176 9.72 -0.96 -14.94
N SER A 177 10.59 0.06 -14.89
CA SER A 177 10.85 0.84 -13.68
C SER A 177 9.59 1.51 -13.15
N TYR A 178 8.76 2.10 -14.02
CA TYR A 178 7.47 2.67 -13.65
C TYR A 178 6.49 1.66 -13.03
N LEU A 179 6.44 0.43 -13.55
CA LEU A 179 5.60 -0.65 -13.01
C LEU A 179 6.08 -1.14 -11.63
N LEU A 180 7.38 -1.04 -11.35
CA LEU A 180 8.03 -1.56 -10.15
C LEU A 180 8.33 -0.50 -9.09
N PHE A 181 7.97 0.77 -9.33
CA PHE A 181 8.34 1.89 -8.45
C PHE A 181 9.85 2.00 -8.20
N HIS A 182 10.67 1.53 -9.14
CA HIS A 182 12.11 1.79 -9.14
C HIS A 182 12.31 3.18 -9.76
N LEU A 183 12.75 4.16 -8.96
CA LEU A 183 13.08 5.51 -9.41
C LEU A 183 14.45 5.53 -10.10
#